data_AF-A0A919X0H5-F1
#
_entry.id   AF-A0A919X0H5-F1
#
_cell.length_a   1.000
_cell.length_b   1.000
_cell.length_c   1.000
_cell.angle_alpha   90.00
_cell.angle_beta   90.00
_cell.angle_gamma   90.00
#
_symmetry.space_group_name_H-M   'P 1'
#
loop_
_entity.id
_entity.type
_entity.pdbx_description
1 polymer ?
#
loop_
_entity_poly.entity_id
_entity_poly.type
_entity_poly.pdbx_seq_one_letter_code
_entity_poly.pdbx_strand_id
1 'polypeptide(L)'
;MVTFIACSEQTIELKLFIESKYYLKKTEEVAYFHPSSTALGGGVEEAAKEANVLFLKNHGVIVFDDSVEEAVMRLETLEFTCRMMVMAKGSGIALSVLSDGMARDFLENSGDKKRAK
;
A
#
# COMPACT_ATOMS: atom_id res chain seq x y z
N MET A 1 -11.71 2.79 1.32
CA MET A 1 -10.96 3.97 0.84
C MET A 1 -9.89 3.58 -0.17
N VAL A 2 -9.32 2.38 -0.16
CA VAL A 2 -8.34 1.94 -1.19
C VAL A 2 -8.89 2.09 -2.62
N THR A 3 -10.11 1.63 -2.88
CA THR A 3 -10.74 1.78 -4.21
C THR A 3 -10.92 3.23 -4.63
N PHE A 4 -11.18 4.15 -3.68
CA PHE A 4 -11.24 5.58 -3.99
C PHE A 4 -9.90 6.08 -4.55
N ILE A 5 -8.80 5.66 -3.94
CA ILE A 5 -7.45 5.99 -4.43
C ILE A 5 -7.23 5.36 -5.81
N ALA A 6 -7.61 4.09 -6.03
CA ALA A 6 -7.52 3.41 -7.32
C ALA A 6 -8.30 4.11 -8.46
N CYS A 7 -9.36 4.84 -8.10
CA CYS A 7 -10.18 5.65 -9.01
C CYS A 7 -9.73 7.12 -9.08
N SER A 8 -8.53 7.45 -8.61
CA SER A 8 -8.01 8.82 -8.55
C SER A 8 -6.56 8.93 -9.03
N GLU A 9 -6.09 10.18 -9.18
CA GLU A 9 -4.69 10.52 -9.46
C GLU A 9 -3.88 10.77 -8.17
N GLN A 10 -4.36 10.31 -7.01
CA GLN A 10 -3.65 10.50 -5.75
C GLN A 10 -2.55 9.45 -5.57
N THR A 11 -1.35 9.92 -5.25
CA THR A 11 -0.28 9.07 -4.74
C THR A 11 -0.50 8.77 -3.26
N ILE A 12 -0.10 7.59 -2.81
CA ILE A 12 -0.18 7.20 -1.39
C ILE A 12 1.13 7.58 -0.70
N GLU A 13 1.02 8.23 0.46
CA GLU A 13 2.14 8.40 1.37
C GLU A 13 2.28 7.14 2.23
N LEU A 14 3.38 6.43 2.04
CA LEU A 14 3.62 5.13 2.67
C LEU A 14 4.29 5.29 4.03
N LYS A 15 4.76 6.49 4.39
CA LYS A 15 5.50 6.77 5.62
C LYS A 15 4.69 7.54 6.65
N LEU A 16 3.37 7.33 6.74
CA LEU A 16 2.52 8.01 7.73
C LEU A 16 2.71 7.49 9.15
N PHE A 17 2.86 6.18 9.31
CA PHE A 17 3.09 5.51 10.59
C PHE A 17 3.95 4.26 10.38
N ILE A 18 4.40 3.65 11.47
CA ILE A 18 5.45 2.61 11.41
C ILE A 18 4.99 1.43 10.56
N GLU A 19 3.78 0.96 10.80
CA GLU A 19 3.17 -0.16 10.10
C GLU A 19 2.91 0.17 8.63
N SER A 20 2.55 1.41 8.27
CA SER A 20 2.40 1.79 6.85
C SER A 20 3.73 1.67 6.11
N LYS A 21 4.83 2.12 6.72
CA LYS A 21 6.17 2.02 6.11
C LYS A 21 6.60 0.56 5.97
N TYR A 22 6.24 -0.24 6.96
CA TYR A 22 6.65 -1.64 7.06
C TYR A 22 5.86 -2.56 6.12
N TYR A 23 4.53 -2.46 6.08
CA TYR A 23 3.67 -3.33 5.27
C TYR A 23 3.50 -2.82 3.82
N LEU A 24 3.55 -1.52 3.58
CA LEU A 24 3.26 -0.91 2.27
C LEU A 24 4.53 -0.47 1.55
N LYS A 25 5.65 -1.20 1.73
CA LYS A 25 7.00 -0.86 1.27
C LYS A 25 7.04 -0.26 -0.14
N LYS A 26 6.31 -0.88 -1.07
CA LYS A 26 6.17 -0.46 -2.47
C LYS A 26 4.77 -0.84 -2.97
N THR A 27 4.26 -0.04 -3.89
CA THR A 27 2.98 -0.25 -4.57
C THR A 27 3.19 -0.06 -6.06
N GLU A 28 2.47 -0.82 -6.88
CA GLU A 28 2.47 -0.62 -8.34
C GLU A 28 1.05 -0.36 -8.84
N GLU A 29 0.95 0.28 -10.00
CA GLU A 29 -0.33 0.49 -10.68
C GLU A 29 -0.44 -0.41 -11.92
N VAL A 30 -1.62 -0.99 -12.11
CA VAL A 30 -2.01 -1.70 -13.32
C VAL A 30 -3.09 -0.87 -14.00
N ALA A 31 -2.84 -0.51 -15.27
CA ALA A 31 -3.81 0.21 -16.09
C ALA A 31 -5.14 -0.54 -16.17
N TYR A 32 -6.21 0.18 -16.50
CA TYR A 32 -7.52 -0.46 -16.65
C TYR A 32 -7.52 -1.44 -17.82
N PHE A 33 -7.95 -2.67 -17.53
CA PHE A 33 -8.26 -3.70 -18.52
C PHE A 33 -9.59 -4.34 -18.15
N HIS A 34 -10.27 -4.95 -19.13
CA HIS A 34 -11.51 -5.67 -18.84
C HIS A 34 -11.28 -6.78 -17.80
N PRO A 35 -12.18 -6.92 -16.80
CA PRO A 35 -12.13 -8.03 -15.87
C PRO A 35 -12.08 -9.37 -16.61
N SER A 36 -11.27 -10.30 -16.10
CA SER A 36 -11.04 -11.62 -16.70
C SER A 36 -10.36 -11.64 -18.07
N SER A 37 -9.87 -10.49 -18.57
CA SER A 37 -9.05 -10.47 -19.79
C SER A 37 -7.63 -10.97 -19.55
N THR A 38 -7.03 -11.55 -20.57
CA THR A 38 -5.61 -11.93 -20.56
C THR A 38 -4.69 -10.72 -20.40
N ALA A 39 -5.08 -9.56 -20.92
CA ALA A 39 -4.36 -8.31 -20.75
C ALA A 39 -4.28 -7.87 -19.28
N LEU A 40 -5.38 -8.01 -18.51
CA LEU A 40 -5.35 -7.79 -17.06
C LEU A 40 -4.40 -8.75 -16.37
N GLY A 41 -4.45 -10.04 -16.73
CA GLY A 41 -3.56 -11.07 -16.19
C GLY A 41 -2.08 -10.72 -16.40
N GLY A 42 -1.70 -10.35 -17.62
CA GLY A 42 -0.33 -9.96 -17.94
C GLY A 42 0.12 -8.66 -17.24
N GLY A 43 -0.76 -7.67 -17.13
CA GLY A 43 -0.47 -6.44 -16.39
C GLY A 43 -0.24 -6.70 -14.90
N VAL A 44 -1.05 -7.58 -14.30
CA VAL A 44 -0.88 -8.01 -12.90
C VAL A 44 0.41 -8.81 -12.74
N GLU A 45 0.73 -9.73 -13.65
CA GLU A 45 1.96 -10.53 -13.60
C GLU A 45 3.22 -9.68 -13.61
N GLU A 46 3.31 -8.69 -14.50
CA GLU A 46 4.47 -7.78 -14.55
C GLU A 46 4.59 -6.93 -13.29
N ALA A 47 3.47 -6.35 -12.82
CA ALA A 47 3.48 -5.51 -11.62
C ALA A 47 3.77 -6.31 -10.34
N ALA A 48 3.34 -7.58 -10.27
CA ALA A 48 3.57 -8.46 -9.13
C ALA A 48 5.06 -8.80 -8.89
N LYS A 49 5.92 -8.63 -9.90
CA LYS A 49 7.38 -8.80 -9.75
C LYS A 49 7.99 -7.66 -8.93
N GLU A 50 7.33 -6.52 -8.89
CA GLU A 50 7.86 -5.27 -8.36
C GLU A 50 7.25 -4.89 -7.01
N ALA A 51 6.00 -5.30 -6.73
CA ALA A 51 5.31 -5.00 -5.48
C ALA A 51 4.24 -6.02 -5.11
N ASN A 52 3.93 -6.06 -3.82
CA ASN A 52 2.87 -6.89 -3.24
C ASN A 52 1.50 -6.19 -3.15
N VAL A 53 1.45 -4.89 -3.46
CA VAL A 53 0.23 -4.08 -3.47
C VAL A 53 0.06 -3.50 -4.85
N LEU A 54 -0.97 -3.95 -5.56
CA LEU A 54 -1.24 -3.56 -6.94
C LEU A 54 -2.55 -2.81 -7.02
N PHE A 55 -2.49 -1.53 -7.39
CA PHE A 55 -3.66 -0.72 -7.68
C PHE A 55 -4.16 -1.02 -9.08
N LEU A 56 -5.33 -1.61 -9.19
CA LEU A 56 -6.00 -1.79 -10.47
C LEU A 56 -6.81 -0.53 -10.76
N LYS A 57 -6.35 0.31 -11.70
CA LYS A 57 -6.97 1.61 -11.97
C LYS A 57 -8.45 1.45 -12.32
N ASN A 58 -9.29 2.24 -11.65
CA ASN A 58 -10.76 2.20 -11.75
C ASN A 58 -11.41 0.85 -11.40
N HIS A 59 -10.73 0.00 -10.62
CA HIS A 59 -11.24 -1.32 -10.29
C HIS A 59 -11.09 -1.62 -8.80
N GLY A 60 -9.87 -1.59 -8.26
CA GLY A 60 -9.63 -1.97 -6.88
C GLY A 60 -8.16 -2.22 -6.59
N VAL A 61 -7.89 -3.22 -5.75
CA VAL A 61 -6.53 -3.58 -5.35
C VAL A 61 -6.35 -5.09 -5.36
N ILE A 62 -5.15 -5.55 -5.70
CA ILE A 62 -4.68 -6.90 -5.41
C ILE A 62 -3.58 -6.79 -4.36
N VAL A 63 -3.69 -7.58 -3.29
CA VAL A 63 -2.68 -7.70 -2.26
C VAL A 63 -2.34 -9.17 -2.09
N PHE A 64 -1.05 -9.48 -2.00
CA PHE A 64 -0.56 -10.84 -1.77
C PHE A 64 0.69 -10.81 -0.89
N ASP A 65 0.95 -11.90 -0.18
CA ASP A 65 2.11 -12.05 0.71
C ASP A 65 2.43 -13.53 0.95
N ASP A 66 3.47 -13.79 1.74
CA ASP A 66 3.91 -15.15 2.11
C ASP A 66 2.84 -15.96 2.88
N SER A 67 1.89 -15.29 3.53
CA SER A 67 0.74 -15.92 4.18
C SER A 67 -0.54 -15.07 4.03
N VAL A 68 -1.69 -15.70 4.24
CA VAL A 68 -2.99 -15.00 4.20
C VAL A 68 -3.05 -13.95 5.31
N GLU A 69 -2.53 -14.26 6.50
CA GLU A 69 -2.49 -13.35 7.64
C GLU A 69 -1.68 -12.08 7.31
N GLU A 70 -0.50 -12.23 6.71
CA GLU A 70 0.33 -11.09 6.31
C GLU A 70 -0.33 -10.29 5.18
N ALA A 71 -0.97 -10.95 4.21
CA ALA A 71 -1.74 -10.28 3.16
C ALA A 71 -2.93 -9.48 3.73
N VAL A 72 -3.64 -10.02 4.72
CA VAL A 72 -4.73 -9.32 5.42
C VAL A 72 -4.19 -8.11 6.19
N MET A 73 -3.12 -8.28 6.97
CA MET A 73 -2.48 -7.17 7.70
C MET A 73 -2.04 -6.05 6.76
N ARG A 74 -1.46 -6.39 5.61
CA ARG A 74 -1.08 -5.44 4.58
C ARG A 74 -2.29 -4.71 4.00
N LEU A 75 -3.37 -5.44 3.69
CA LEU A 75 -4.60 -4.84 3.16
C LEU A 75 -5.28 -3.90 4.17
N GLU A 76 -5.36 -4.30 5.44
CA GLU A 76 -5.93 -3.46 6.51
C GLU A 76 -5.11 -2.19 6.73
N THR A 77 -3.77 -2.32 6.74
CA THR A 77 -2.85 -1.19 6.83
C THR A 77 -3.02 -0.25 5.64
N LEU A 78 -3.18 -0.79 4.44
CA LEU A 78 -3.44 -0.01 3.22
C LEU A 78 -4.76 0.76 3.31
N GLU A 79 -5.83 0.10 3.73
CA GLU A 79 -7.15 0.72 3.89
C GLU A 79 -7.12 1.83 4.94
N PHE A 80 -6.45 1.60 6.07
CA PHE A 80 -6.26 2.62 7.10
C PHE A 80 -5.49 3.83 6.57
N THR A 81 -4.37 3.58 5.89
CA THR A 81 -3.52 4.63 5.28
C THR A 81 -4.31 5.46 4.27
N CYS A 82 -4.99 4.81 3.33
CA CYS A 82 -5.83 5.49 2.33
C CYS A 82 -6.92 6.33 3.00
N ARG A 83 -7.58 5.79 4.03
CA ARG A 83 -8.62 6.51 4.77
C ARG A 83 -8.09 7.75 5.47
N MET A 84 -6.95 7.64 6.16
CA MET A 84 -6.29 8.79 6.79
C MET A 84 -6.01 9.90 5.78
N MET A 85 -5.45 9.55 4.63
CA MET A 85 -5.11 10.52 3.59
C MET A 85 -6.33 11.24 3.05
N VAL A 86 -7.40 10.50 2.73
CA VAL A 86 -8.64 11.10 2.22
C VAL A 86 -9.29 12.00 3.28
N MET A 87 -9.34 11.56 4.54
CA MET A 87 -9.89 12.37 5.64
C MET A 87 -9.07 13.64 5.89
N ALA A 88 -7.74 13.53 5.91
CA ALA A 88 -6.84 14.65 6.09
C ALA A 88 -7.01 15.68 4.97
N LYS A 89 -7.04 15.22 3.71
CA LYS A 89 -7.27 16.08 2.54
C LYS A 89 -8.63 16.77 2.58
N GLY A 90 -9.68 16.04 2.96
CA GLY A 90 -11.04 16.59 3.06
C GLY A 90 -11.23 17.58 4.22
N SER A 91 -10.44 17.46 5.29
CA SER A 91 -10.49 18.34 6.48
C SER A 91 -9.47 19.47 6.47
N GLY A 92 -8.50 19.46 5.54
CA GLY A 92 -7.38 20.40 5.51
C GLY A 92 -6.33 20.16 6.61
N ILE A 93 -6.37 19.01 7.29
CA ILE A 93 -5.38 18.64 8.30
C ILE A 93 -4.11 18.18 7.59
N ALA A 94 -2.98 18.82 7.91
CA ALA A 94 -1.68 18.39 7.40
C ALA A 94 -1.21 17.11 8.12
N LEU A 95 -0.85 16.08 7.34
CA LEU A 95 -0.23 14.86 7.88
C LEU A 95 1.28 15.05 8.01
N SER A 96 1.84 14.56 9.11
CA SER A 96 3.29 14.40 9.26
C SER A 96 3.74 13.05 8.71
N VAL A 97 4.97 12.99 8.21
CA VAL A 97 5.59 11.76 7.72
C VAL A 97 6.76 11.37 8.61
N LEU A 98 6.96 10.06 8.73
CA LEU A 98 8.11 9.49 9.42
C LEU A 98 9.40 9.85 8.69
N SER A 99 10.38 10.33 9.46
CA SER A 99 11.74 10.44 8.96
C SER A 99 12.37 9.05 8.80
N ASP A 100 13.36 8.95 7.92
CA ASP A 100 14.15 7.72 7.79
C ASP A 100 14.96 7.39 9.05
N GLY A 101 15.22 8.38 9.90
CA GLY A 101 15.79 8.17 11.24
C GLY A 101 14.82 7.44 12.17
N MET A 102 13.59 7.92 12.29
CA MET A 102 12.55 7.30 13.16
C MET A 102 12.23 5.86 12.73
N ALA A 103 12.18 5.61 11.43
CA ALA A 103 11.95 4.27 10.92
C ALA A 103 13.11 3.31 11.20
N ARG A 104 14.36 3.76 11.05
CA ARG A 104 15.54 2.95 11.37
C ARG A 104 15.63 2.66 12.86
N ASP A 105 15.42 3.68 13.69
CA ASP A 105 15.38 3.53 15.14
C ASP A 105 14.35 2.49 15.57
N PHE A 106 13.14 2.55 15.00
CA PHE A 106 12.14 1.52 15.24
C PHE A 106 12.66 0.13 14.85
N LEU A 107 13.18 -0.08 13.64
CA LEU A 107 13.65 -1.40 13.21
C LEU A 107 14.82 -1.95 14.06
N GLU A 108 15.69 -1.08 14.54
CA GLU A 108 16.89 -1.47 15.30
C GLU A 108 16.56 -1.77 16.78
N ASN A 109 15.63 -1.00 17.36
CA ASN A 109 15.35 -0.98 18.79
C ASN A 109 13.99 -1.57 19.18
N SER A 110 13.07 -1.77 18.25
CA SER A 110 11.87 -2.58 18.48
C SER A 110 12.22 -4.08 18.38
N GLY A 111 11.56 -4.90 19.20
CA GLY A 111 11.76 -6.36 19.18
C GLY A 111 11.36 -7.06 17.87
N ASP A 112 10.90 -6.31 16.87
CA ASP A 112 10.31 -6.78 15.61
C ASP A 112 11.33 -7.08 14.49
N LYS A 113 12.57 -7.43 14.86
CA LYS A 113 13.66 -7.78 13.94
C LYS A 113 13.34 -8.91 12.95
N LYS A 114 12.31 -9.72 13.22
CA LYS A 114 11.98 -10.90 12.42
C LYS A 114 11.32 -10.61 11.08
N ARG A 115 10.81 -9.39 10.87
CA ARG A 115 9.90 -9.14 9.76
C ARG A 115 10.48 -8.23 8.65
N ALA A 116 11.63 -7.57 8.89
CA ALA A 116 12.27 -6.66 7.94
C ALA A 116 12.98 -7.31 6.73
N LYS A 117 12.55 -8.49 6.27
CA LYS A 117 13.01 -9.06 4.99
C LYS A 117 12.09 -8.62 3.85
#